data_AF-A0A6I6WK27-F1
#
_entry.id   AF-A0A6I6WK27-F1
#
_cell.length_a   1.000
_cell.length_b   1.000
_cell.length_c   1.000
_cell.angle_alpha   90.00
_cell.angle_beta   90.00
_cell.angle_gamma   90.00
#
_symmetry.space_group_name_H-M   'P 1'
#
loop_
_entity.id
_entity.type
_entity.pdbx_description
1 polymer ?
#
loop_
_entity_poly.entity_id
_entity_poly.type
_entity_poly.pdbx_seq_one_letter_code
_entity_poly.pdbx_strand_id
1 'polypeptide(L)'
;MRLNPTERDRLLIFGVAELARARRARGLRLNVPEATALIADAVCEAARDGARLAEAIEAGRRVLGPDEVLPGVADVVGEVQVEAVFEDGSRLAVVTDPIARAGGPDDGTGRKPEQEQEQEPGPGAVLPTADAAAVAAQYALPEPEVTVRVRNTATVPVSVTSHFHFFEANPRLDFDRAAGYGMRPAVPAGSSVRFDPGEEAEVGLVPIGGARIAIGFAGLVDGPLDAPGARAEALRRAAACGYLGAVPPEADGAPETDGAREADGAPASADAAPDPAAADGVSGPAAGGEEGARGSSPAPGKESR
;
A
#
# COMPACT_ATOMS: atom_id res chain seq x y z
N MET A 1 -37.35 6.84 -20.03
CA MET A 1 -35.88 6.72 -20.04
C MET A 1 -35.49 5.30 -19.62
N ARG A 2 -34.33 4.78 -20.06
CA ARG A 2 -33.81 3.47 -19.63
C ARG A 2 -32.71 3.66 -18.59
N LEU A 3 -33.09 4.14 -17.40
CA LEU A 3 -32.14 4.49 -16.35
C LEU A 3 -31.47 3.25 -15.74
N ASN A 4 -30.15 3.19 -15.82
CA ASN A 4 -29.30 2.22 -15.13
C ASN A 4 -29.24 2.52 -13.60
N PRO A 5 -28.69 1.62 -12.75
CA PRO A 5 -28.62 1.85 -11.31
C PRO A 5 -27.87 3.14 -10.92
N THR A 6 -26.67 3.35 -11.44
CA THR A 6 -25.83 4.54 -11.18
C THR A 6 -26.52 5.85 -11.55
N GLU A 7 -27.29 5.88 -12.64
CA GLU A 7 -28.10 7.03 -13.04
C GLU A 7 -29.25 7.31 -12.05
N ARG A 8 -29.82 6.27 -11.42
CA ARG A 8 -30.83 6.44 -10.36
C ARG A 8 -30.18 6.93 -9.07
N ASP A 9 -28.99 6.44 -8.74
CA ASP A 9 -28.27 6.88 -7.55
C ASP A 9 -27.83 8.35 -7.67
N ARG A 10 -27.40 8.80 -8.86
CA ARG A 10 -27.18 10.22 -9.16
C ARG A 10 -28.46 11.06 -9.01
N LEU A 11 -29.62 10.57 -9.44
CA LEU A 11 -30.90 11.24 -9.21
C LEU A 11 -31.31 11.29 -7.73
N LEU A 12 -30.89 10.32 -6.91
CA LEU A 12 -31.06 10.37 -5.45
C LEU A 12 -30.15 11.43 -4.81
N ILE A 13 -28.88 11.53 -5.24
CA ILE A 13 -27.96 12.60 -4.80
C ILE A 13 -28.56 13.97 -5.13
N PHE A 14 -28.98 14.19 -6.37
CA PHE A 14 -29.67 15.42 -6.80
C PHE A 14 -30.91 15.71 -5.95
N GLY A 15 -31.75 14.70 -5.67
CA GLY A 15 -32.94 14.86 -4.83
C GLY A 15 -32.63 15.30 -3.40
N VAL A 16 -31.52 14.84 -2.81
CA VAL A 16 -31.06 15.30 -1.49
C VAL A 16 -30.41 16.69 -1.58
N ALA A 17 -29.68 16.98 -2.65
CA ALA A 17 -29.09 18.30 -2.90
C ALA A 17 -30.15 19.39 -3.09
N GLU A 18 -31.23 19.14 -3.83
CA GLU A 18 -32.38 20.05 -3.96
C GLU A 18 -33.08 20.28 -2.62
N LEU A 19 -33.24 19.24 -1.82
CA LEU A 19 -33.78 19.37 -0.45
C LEU A 19 -32.85 20.22 0.45
N ALA A 20 -31.53 20.08 0.29
CA ALA A 20 -30.53 20.90 0.97
C ALA A 20 -30.56 22.36 0.50
N ARG A 21 -30.61 22.63 -0.82
CA ARG A 21 -30.80 23.98 -1.40
C ARG A 21 -32.06 24.65 -0.84
N ALA A 22 -33.18 23.94 -0.82
CA ALA A 22 -34.44 24.44 -0.30
C ALA A 22 -34.39 24.72 1.22
N ARG A 23 -33.60 23.96 1.99
CA ARG A 23 -33.35 24.20 3.43
C ARG A 23 -32.45 25.42 3.65
N ARG A 24 -31.31 25.50 2.95
CA ARG A 24 -30.37 26.63 2.95
C ARG A 24 -31.04 27.95 2.57
N ALA A 25 -31.90 27.94 1.54
CA ALA A 25 -32.68 29.11 1.11
C ALA A 25 -33.67 29.63 2.17
N ARG A 26 -34.00 28.84 3.19
CA ARG A 26 -34.79 29.27 4.37
C ARG A 26 -33.92 29.66 5.58
N GLY A 27 -32.60 29.80 5.39
CA GLY A 27 -31.65 30.13 6.46
C GLY A 27 -31.31 28.97 7.40
N LEU A 28 -31.59 27.72 7.01
CA LEU A 28 -31.21 26.56 7.82
C LEU A 28 -29.75 26.17 7.55
N ARG A 29 -28.97 25.99 8.62
CA ARG A 29 -27.64 25.38 8.59
C ARG A 29 -27.77 23.89 8.26
N LEU A 30 -26.96 23.41 7.32
CA LEU A 30 -27.05 22.04 6.79
C LEU A 30 -26.41 21.00 7.72
N ASN A 31 -26.98 19.79 7.74
CA ASN A 31 -26.38 18.61 8.37
C ASN A 31 -25.43 17.85 7.43
N VAL A 32 -24.80 16.77 7.93
CA VAL A 32 -23.84 15.94 7.17
C VAL A 32 -24.42 15.43 5.83
N PRO A 33 -25.54 14.67 5.77
CA PRO A 33 -26.12 14.24 4.49
C PRO A 33 -26.45 15.38 3.51
N GLU A 34 -26.95 16.50 4.01
CA GLU A 34 -27.28 17.67 3.17
C GLU A 34 -26.04 18.33 2.58
N ALA A 35 -24.99 18.51 3.39
CA ALA A 35 -23.73 19.07 2.95
C ALA A 35 -23.05 18.14 1.92
N THR A 36 -22.90 16.85 2.24
CA THR A 36 -22.31 15.85 1.35
C THR A 36 -23.03 15.78 0.00
N ALA A 37 -24.37 15.75 -0.01
CA ALA A 37 -25.13 15.72 -1.25
C ALA A 37 -24.95 17.00 -2.07
N LEU A 38 -24.97 18.18 -1.43
CA LEU A 38 -24.84 19.45 -2.13
C LEU A 38 -23.44 19.64 -2.75
N ILE A 39 -22.38 19.18 -2.07
CA ILE A 39 -21.00 19.15 -2.59
C ILE A 39 -20.91 18.19 -3.77
N ALA A 40 -21.41 16.96 -3.62
CA ALA A 40 -21.36 15.93 -4.67
C ALA A 40 -22.16 16.32 -5.92
N ASP A 41 -23.31 16.96 -5.75
CA ASP A 41 -24.16 17.46 -6.84
C ASP A 41 -23.48 18.61 -7.59
N ALA A 42 -22.85 19.55 -6.90
CA ALA A 42 -22.10 20.63 -7.55
C ALA A 42 -20.92 20.14 -8.41
N VAL A 43 -20.25 19.06 -7.98
CA VAL A 43 -19.22 18.37 -8.79
C VAL A 43 -19.84 17.71 -10.02
N CYS A 44 -21.00 17.04 -9.87
CA CYS A 44 -21.73 16.43 -10.98
C CYS A 44 -22.17 17.45 -12.03
N GLU A 45 -22.75 18.58 -11.60
CA GLU A 45 -23.22 19.62 -12.51
C GLU A 45 -22.05 20.34 -13.19
N ALA A 46 -20.95 20.63 -12.47
CA ALA A 46 -19.74 21.19 -13.09
C ALA A 46 -19.14 20.25 -14.16
N ALA A 47 -19.08 18.95 -13.88
CA ALA A 47 -18.66 17.96 -14.88
C ALA A 47 -19.62 17.91 -16.08
N ARG A 48 -20.93 18.03 -15.83
CA ARG A 48 -21.98 18.05 -16.86
C ARG A 48 -21.90 19.29 -17.75
N ASP A 49 -21.48 20.43 -17.20
CA ASP A 49 -21.22 21.68 -17.92
C ASP A 49 -19.89 21.67 -18.70
N GLY A 50 -19.12 20.58 -18.65
CA GLY A 50 -17.86 20.40 -19.39
C GLY A 50 -16.62 20.90 -18.65
N ALA A 51 -16.71 21.22 -17.36
CA ALA A 51 -15.55 21.58 -16.54
C ALA A 51 -14.59 20.38 -16.39
N ARG A 52 -13.29 20.64 -16.29
CA ARG A 52 -12.28 19.59 -16.04
C ARG A 52 -12.39 19.07 -14.61
N LEU A 53 -11.86 17.87 -14.36
CA LEU A 53 -11.88 17.22 -13.04
C LEU A 53 -11.43 18.16 -11.89
N ALA A 54 -10.33 18.89 -12.07
CA ALA A 54 -9.84 19.84 -11.08
C ALA A 54 -10.79 21.02 -10.84
N GLU A 55 -11.44 21.53 -11.89
CA GLU A 55 -12.40 22.63 -11.83
C GLU A 55 -13.71 22.17 -11.16
N ALA A 56 -14.14 20.93 -11.39
CA ALA A 56 -15.30 20.33 -10.72
C ALA A 56 -15.04 20.06 -9.22
N ILE A 57 -13.84 19.61 -8.84
CA ILE A 57 -13.43 19.49 -7.43
C ILE A 57 -13.45 20.86 -6.74
N GLU A 58 -12.90 21.89 -7.40
CA GLU A 58 -12.92 23.26 -6.91
C GLU A 58 -14.33 23.88 -6.85
N ALA A 59 -15.24 23.49 -7.74
CA ALA A 59 -16.65 23.83 -7.63
C ALA A 59 -17.25 23.25 -6.35
N GLY A 60 -17.01 21.95 -6.08
CA GLY A 60 -17.44 21.29 -4.83
C GLY A 60 -16.98 22.01 -3.56
N ARG A 61 -15.71 22.44 -3.50
CA ARG A 61 -15.16 23.20 -2.35
C ARG A 61 -15.78 24.57 -2.11
N ARG A 62 -16.34 25.21 -3.14
CA ARG A 62 -16.85 26.60 -3.05
C ARG A 62 -18.34 26.68 -2.73
N VAL A 63 -19.01 25.54 -2.59
CA VAL A 63 -20.47 25.46 -2.48
C VAL A 63 -20.97 25.76 -1.06
N LEU A 64 -20.16 25.52 -0.02
CA LEU A 64 -20.54 25.73 1.38
C LEU A 64 -19.41 26.37 2.21
N GLY A 65 -19.75 27.45 2.93
CA GLY A 65 -18.92 27.98 4.01
C GLY A 65 -19.21 27.30 5.37
N PRO A 66 -18.33 27.46 6.37
CA PRO A 66 -18.52 26.90 7.72
C PRO A 66 -19.78 27.41 8.44
N ASP A 67 -20.19 28.65 8.19
CA ASP A 67 -21.40 29.25 8.78
C ASP A 67 -22.70 28.63 8.24
N GLU A 68 -22.64 27.95 7.10
CA GLU A 68 -23.79 27.39 6.39
C GLU A 68 -24.11 25.94 6.78
N VAL A 69 -23.25 25.32 7.60
CA VAL A 69 -23.40 23.95 8.11
C VAL A 69 -23.49 23.95 9.63
N LEU A 70 -24.10 22.93 10.23
CA LEU A 70 -24.22 22.80 11.69
C LEU A 70 -22.82 22.63 12.35
N PRO A 71 -22.67 22.97 13.65
CA PRO A 71 -21.44 22.69 14.39
C PRO A 71 -21.04 21.22 14.27
N GLY A 72 -19.74 20.94 14.12
CA GLY A 72 -19.21 19.58 13.93
C GLY A 72 -19.32 19.03 12.50
N VAL A 73 -20.07 19.65 11.58
CA VAL A 73 -20.24 19.11 10.20
C VAL A 73 -18.93 19.20 9.40
N ALA A 74 -18.17 20.29 9.54
CA ALA A 74 -16.85 20.43 8.90
C ALA A 74 -15.80 19.47 9.47
N ASP A 75 -15.98 18.98 10.71
CA ASP A 75 -15.10 17.99 11.31
C ASP A 75 -15.38 16.58 10.77
N VAL A 76 -16.66 16.26 10.60
CA VAL A 76 -17.12 14.96 10.07
C VAL A 76 -16.96 14.83 8.56
N VAL A 77 -17.24 15.89 7.79
CA VAL A 77 -17.15 15.89 6.32
C VAL A 77 -15.74 16.30 5.88
N GLY A 78 -14.75 15.47 6.22
CA GLY A 78 -13.35 15.68 5.81
C GLY A 78 -13.09 15.37 4.33
N GLU A 79 -13.92 14.54 3.70
CA GLU A 79 -13.82 14.23 2.27
C GLU A 79 -15.19 13.87 1.68
N VAL A 80 -15.44 14.29 0.43
CA VAL A 80 -16.59 13.84 -0.38
C VAL A 80 -16.07 13.23 -1.67
N GLN A 81 -16.40 11.95 -1.89
CA GLN A 81 -16.08 11.22 -3.12
C GLN A 81 -17.33 11.07 -3.99
N VAL A 82 -17.23 11.38 -5.29
CA VAL A 82 -18.35 11.20 -6.24
C VAL A 82 -17.83 10.83 -7.63
N GLU A 83 -18.46 9.85 -8.28
CA GLU A 83 -18.20 9.55 -9.68
C GLU A 83 -19.09 10.43 -10.57
N ALA A 84 -18.48 11.40 -11.24
CA ALA A 84 -19.14 12.31 -12.18
C ALA A 84 -18.82 11.93 -13.64
N VAL A 85 -19.72 12.27 -14.57
CA VAL A 85 -19.54 12.02 -16.01
C VAL A 85 -19.05 13.30 -16.68
N PHE A 86 -17.81 13.27 -17.15
CA PHE A 86 -17.16 14.31 -17.93
C PHE A 86 -17.29 14.04 -19.43
N GLU A 87 -16.86 14.98 -20.28
CA GLU A 87 -16.84 14.78 -21.74
C GLU A 87 -16.02 13.56 -22.19
N ASP A 88 -15.00 13.17 -21.40
CA ASP A 88 -14.16 12.00 -21.64
C ASP A 88 -14.55 10.75 -20.82
N GLY A 89 -15.72 10.78 -20.16
CA GLY A 89 -16.32 9.64 -19.45
C GLY A 89 -16.40 9.80 -17.93
N SER A 90 -16.71 8.70 -17.24
CA SER A 90 -16.77 8.67 -15.78
C SER A 90 -15.40 8.88 -15.15
N ARG A 91 -15.31 9.76 -14.15
CA ARG A 91 -14.12 9.93 -13.29
C ARG A 91 -14.54 10.05 -11.83
N LEU A 92 -13.73 9.49 -10.94
CA LEU A 92 -13.85 9.73 -9.50
C LEU A 92 -13.29 11.13 -9.19
N ALA A 93 -14.15 12.00 -8.66
CA ALA A 93 -13.76 13.26 -8.06
C ALA A 93 -13.67 13.08 -6.53
N VAL A 94 -12.58 13.54 -5.95
CA VAL A 94 -12.30 13.47 -4.51
C VAL A 94 -12.14 14.91 -4.02
N VAL A 95 -13.10 15.37 -3.21
CA VAL A 95 -13.12 16.71 -2.65
C VAL A 95 -12.69 16.64 -1.19
N THR A 96 -11.38 16.70 -0.96
CA THR A 96 -10.77 16.72 0.38
C THR A 96 -10.88 18.12 1.01
N ASP A 97 -11.20 18.14 2.31
CA ASP A 97 -11.55 19.31 3.14
C ASP A 97 -12.53 20.27 2.43
N PRO A 98 -13.74 19.79 2.05
CA PRO A 98 -14.68 20.52 1.21
C PRO A 98 -15.39 21.70 1.90
N ILE A 99 -15.28 21.79 3.23
CA ILE A 99 -15.80 22.90 4.03
C ILE A 99 -14.62 23.42 4.85
N ALA A 100 -14.25 24.69 4.65
CA ALA A 100 -13.13 25.28 5.36
C ALA A 100 -13.34 25.23 6.88
N ARG A 101 -12.46 24.53 7.62
CA ARG A 101 -12.46 24.56 9.09
C ARG A 101 -12.03 25.95 9.56
N ALA A 102 -12.68 26.45 10.61
CA ALA A 102 -12.10 27.54 11.40
C ALA A 102 -10.75 27.06 11.95
N GLY A 103 -9.65 27.73 11.58
CA GLY A 103 -8.30 27.32 11.97
C GLY A 103 -7.70 26.13 11.18
N GLY A 104 -8.24 25.80 10.00
CA GLY A 104 -7.63 24.79 9.11
C GLY A 104 -6.22 25.17 8.60
N PRO A 105 -5.48 24.23 8.00
CA PRO A 105 -4.17 24.52 7.39
C PRO A 105 -4.30 25.61 6.32
N ASP A 106 -3.33 26.53 6.29
CA ASP A 106 -3.26 27.74 5.47
C ASP A 106 -3.97 27.62 4.11
N ASP A 107 -5.08 28.36 3.95
CA ASP A 107 -5.88 28.44 2.72
C ASP A 107 -5.18 29.23 1.59
N GLY A 108 -3.90 29.57 1.79
CA GLY A 108 -3.08 30.36 0.88
C GLY A 108 -3.41 31.85 0.93
N THR A 109 -4.36 32.29 1.77
CA THR A 109 -4.69 33.71 1.92
C THR A 109 -3.76 34.42 2.90
N GLY A 110 -2.90 33.68 3.61
CA GLY A 110 -2.00 34.23 4.64
C GLY A 110 -2.72 34.78 5.86
N ARG A 111 -4.03 34.53 5.98
CA ARG A 111 -4.87 34.97 7.09
C ARG A 111 -4.64 34.04 8.28
N LYS A 112 -3.63 34.36 9.09
CA LYS A 112 -3.46 33.74 10.41
C LYS A 112 -4.80 33.74 11.16
N PRO A 113 -5.16 32.66 11.85
CA PRO A 113 -6.34 32.66 12.72
C PRO A 113 -6.15 33.72 13.81
N GLU A 114 -6.85 34.83 13.67
CA GLU A 114 -6.87 35.89 14.67
C GLU A 114 -7.70 35.39 15.85
N GLN A 115 -6.99 35.07 16.94
CA GLN A 115 -7.50 34.49 18.19
C GLN A 115 -7.73 32.98 18.12
N GLU A 116 -6.96 32.26 18.95
CA GLU A 116 -7.25 30.90 19.41
C GLU A 116 -8.52 30.93 20.26
N GLN A 117 -9.68 31.02 19.61
CA GLN A 117 -10.93 30.64 20.25
C GLN A 117 -10.85 29.13 20.46
N GLU A 118 -11.09 28.68 21.70
CA GLU A 118 -11.17 27.26 22.05
C GLU A 118 -12.31 26.62 21.23
N GLN A 119 -11.98 26.12 20.04
CA GLN A 119 -12.92 25.39 19.19
C GLN A 119 -13.39 24.18 20.00
N GLU A 120 -14.69 24.10 20.30
CA GLU A 120 -15.24 22.91 20.93
C GLU A 120 -14.88 21.67 20.07
N PRO A 121 -14.34 20.60 20.69
CA PRO A 121 -13.84 19.47 19.94
C PRO A 121 -14.96 18.80 19.16
N GLY A 122 -14.74 18.63 17.84
CA GLY A 122 -15.72 18.05 16.93
C GLY A 122 -16.15 16.62 17.31
N PRO A 123 -17.29 16.12 16.76
CA PRO A 123 -17.80 14.80 17.08
C PRO A 123 -16.76 13.69 16.83
N GLY A 124 -16.43 12.92 17.87
CA GLY A 124 -15.44 11.84 17.80
C GLY A 124 -13.98 12.27 17.95
N ALA A 125 -13.70 13.53 18.29
CA ALA A 125 -12.34 14.00 18.55
C ALA A 125 -11.63 13.18 19.64
N VAL A 126 -10.38 12.77 19.35
CA VAL A 126 -9.52 12.10 20.31
C VAL A 126 -8.82 13.15 21.16
N LEU A 127 -9.24 13.30 22.42
CA LEU A 127 -8.61 14.20 23.37
C LEU A 127 -7.35 13.53 23.95
N PRO A 128 -6.15 14.12 23.81
CA PRO A 128 -4.95 13.59 24.43
C PRO A 128 -5.08 13.63 25.96
N THR A 129 -4.59 12.60 26.63
CA THR A 129 -4.45 12.63 28.09
C THR A 129 -3.44 13.71 28.51
N ALA A 130 -3.59 14.27 29.71
CA ALA A 130 -2.66 15.25 30.27
C ALA A 130 -1.21 14.72 30.36
N ASP A 131 -1.04 13.39 30.41
CA ASP A 131 0.26 12.72 30.35
C ASP A 131 0.52 12.04 28.99
N ALA A 132 0.30 12.79 27.91
CA ALA A 132 0.58 12.31 26.56
C ALA A 132 2.07 11.93 26.37
N ALA A 133 2.96 12.54 27.15
CA ALA A 133 4.40 12.25 27.12
C ALA A 133 4.74 10.85 27.65
N ALA A 134 4.20 10.43 28.81
CA ALA A 134 4.46 9.07 29.31
C ALA A 134 3.84 7.99 28.42
N VAL A 135 2.64 8.24 27.86
CA VAL A 135 2.02 7.32 26.90
C VAL A 135 2.85 7.23 25.61
N ALA A 136 3.33 8.35 25.07
CA ALA A 136 4.22 8.35 23.91
C ALA A 136 5.53 7.60 24.18
N ALA A 137 6.10 7.74 25.38
CA ALA A 137 7.31 7.01 25.78
C ALA A 137 7.10 5.48 25.82
N GLN A 138 5.91 4.99 26.18
CA GLN A 138 5.58 3.56 26.15
C GLN A 138 5.56 2.98 24.72
N TYR A 139 5.25 3.81 23.72
CA TYR A 139 5.23 3.44 22.30
C TYR A 139 6.40 4.03 21.51
N ALA A 140 7.47 4.44 22.20
CA ALA A 140 8.70 4.90 21.58
C ALA A 140 9.26 3.82 20.65
N LEU A 141 9.86 4.24 19.52
CA LEU A 141 10.54 3.31 18.64
C LEU A 141 11.72 2.69 19.39
N PRO A 142 11.96 1.37 19.25
CA PRO A 142 13.13 0.75 19.83
C PRO A 142 14.38 1.39 19.23
N GLU A 143 15.35 1.74 20.08
CA GLU A 143 16.65 2.23 19.62
C GLU A 143 17.30 1.19 18.69
N PRO A 144 17.91 1.62 17.58
CA PRO A 144 18.55 0.70 16.65
C PRO A 144 19.77 0.03 17.30
N GLU A 145 19.80 -1.30 17.28
CA GLU A 145 20.93 -2.08 17.80
C GLU A 145 22.12 -2.04 16.84
N VAL A 146 21.84 -1.90 15.54
CA VAL A 146 22.85 -1.66 14.49
C VAL A 146 22.34 -0.64 13.49
N THR A 147 23.20 0.27 13.05
CA THR A 147 22.93 1.18 11.93
C THR A 147 23.75 0.72 10.73
N VAL A 148 23.10 0.54 9.59
CA VAL A 148 23.74 0.11 8.34
C VAL A 148 23.54 1.18 7.28
N ARG A 149 24.61 1.56 6.58
CA ARG A 149 24.52 2.42 5.39
C ARG A 149 24.10 1.58 4.19
N VAL A 150 23.06 2.03 3.49
CA VAL A 150 22.40 1.30 2.41
C VAL A 150 22.36 2.17 1.16
N ARG A 151 22.81 1.63 0.04
CA ARG A 151 22.76 2.27 -1.29
C ARG A 151 21.76 1.57 -2.18
N ASN A 152 20.84 2.31 -2.81
CA ASN A 152 20.00 1.75 -3.86
C ASN A 152 20.69 1.82 -5.23
N THR A 153 21.12 0.67 -5.76
CA THR A 153 21.75 0.60 -7.10
C THR A 153 20.75 0.32 -8.23
N ALA A 154 19.44 0.25 -7.94
CA ALA A 154 18.42 0.06 -8.96
C ALA A 154 18.06 1.39 -9.66
N THR A 155 17.50 1.28 -10.87
CA THR A 155 16.92 2.40 -11.62
C THR A 155 15.52 2.79 -11.14
N VAL A 156 15.00 2.09 -10.14
CA VAL A 156 13.66 2.28 -9.55
C VAL A 156 13.76 2.43 -8.03
N PRO A 157 12.83 3.16 -7.40
CA PRO A 157 12.80 3.26 -5.94
C PRO A 157 12.52 1.90 -5.31
N VAL A 158 13.10 1.66 -4.14
CA VAL A 158 12.88 0.46 -3.34
C VAL A 158 12.38 0.88 -1.96
N SER A 159 11.35 0.20 -1.46
CA SER A 159 10.84 0.41 -0.09
C SER A 159 10.85 -0.90 0.69
N VAL A 160 11.32 -0.84 1.94
CA VAL A 160 11.44 -1.98 2.85
C VAL A 160 10.58 -1.72 4.08
N THR A 161 9.61 -2.60 4.36
CA THR A 161 8.62 -2.41 5.43
C THR A 161 9.19 -2.75 6.80
N SER A 162 8.61 -2.15 7.85
CA SER A 162 9.00 -2.25 9.27
C SER A 162 9.25 -3.66 9.83
N HIS A 163 8.67 -4.69 9.22
CA HIS A 163 8.75 -6.09 9.66
C HIS A 163 9.38 -7.03 8.61
N PHE A 164 9.95 -6.47 7.55
CA PHE A 164 10.69 -7.24 6.56
C PHE A 164 12.05 -7.68 7.11
N HIS A 165 12.43 -8.95 6.91
CA HIS A 165 13.75 -9.45 7.28
C HIS A 165 14.82 -8.77 6.42
N PHE A 166 15.58 -7.84 7.01
CA PHE A 166 16.35 -6.85 6.25
C PHE A 166 17.41 -7.48 5.35
N PHE A 167 18.06 -8.55 5.81
CA PHE A 167 18.94 -9.41 5.03
C PHE A 167 18.38 -9.80 3.66
N GLU A 168 17.09 -10.12 3.56
CA GLU A 168 16.42 -10.61 2.35
C GLU A 168 15.85 -9.48 1.49
N ALA A 169 16.09 -8.21 1.84
CA ALA A 169 15.64 -7.05 1.06
C ALA A 169 16.24 -7.05 -0.36
N ASN A 170 15.64 -6.32 -1.29
CA ASN A 170 15.97 -6.34 -2.73
C ASN A 170 17.49 -6.50 -3.02
N PRO A 171 17.92 -7.45 -3.88
CA PRO A 171 19.32 -7.70 -4.22
C PRO A 171 20.13 -6.47 -4.66
N ARG A 172 19.47 -5.42 -5.17
CA ARG A 172 20.07 -4.16 -5.65
C ARG A 172 20.26 -3.10 -4.55
N LEU A 173 19.85 -3.38 -3.31
CA LEU A 173 20.31 -2.61 -2.16
C LEU A 173 21.71 -3.12 -1.77
N ASP A 174 22.72 -2.26 -1.83
CA ASP A 174 24.09 -2.57 -1.44
C ASP A 174 24.34 -2.09 -0.01
N PHE A 175 24.61 -3.05 0.89
CA PHE A 175 24.82 -2.85 2.32
C PHE A 175 25.38 -4.12 2.96
N ASP A 176 25.90 -4.05 4.19
CA ASP A 176 26.35 -5.25 4.92
C ASP A 176 25.18 -6.20 5.22
N ARG A 177 25.06 -7.24 4.40
CA ARG A 177 24.03 -8.29 4.55
C ARG A 177 24.23 -9.08 5.84
N ALA A 178 25.47 -9.28 6.28
CA ALA A 178 25.77 -10.04 7.49
C ALA A 178 25.28 -9.30 8.75
N ALA A 179 25.24 -7.97 8.74
CA ALA A 179 24.61 -7.13 9.76
C ALA A 179 23.07 -7.09 9.67
N GLY A 180 22.48 -7.32 8.50
CA GLY A 180 21.02 -7.39 8.31
C GLY A 180 20.37 -8.71 8.74
N TYR A 181 21.16 -9.75 9.06
CA TYR A 181 20.67 -11.10 9.37
C TYR A 181 19.94 -11.18 10.71
N GLY A 182 18.70 -11.64 10.69
CA GLY A 182 17.81 -11.70 11.85
C GLY A 182 17.30 -10.34 12.33
N MET A 183 17.44 -9.29 11.51
CA MET A 183 17.09 -7.91 11.83
C MET A 183 15.94 -7.40 10.93
N ARG A 184 15.26 -6.33 11.38
CA ARG A 184 14.22 -5.58 10.66
C ARG A 184 14.41 -4.06 10.86
N PRO A 185 13.84 -3.19 10.02
CA PRO A 185 13.95 -1.73 10.19
C PRO A 185 13.40 -1.22 11.54
N ALA A 186 14.15 -0.33 12.19
CA ALA A 186 13.79 0.37 13.43
C ALA A 186 12.82 1.54 13.19
N VAL A 187 11.70 1.26 12.52
CA VAL A 187 10.68 2.26 12.13
C VAL A 187 9.29 1.87 12.67
N PRO A 188 8.30 2.79 12.68
CA PRO A 188 6.96 2.48 13.18
C PRO A 188 6.32 1.27 12.49
N ALA A 189 5.58 0.47 13.25
CA ALA A 189 4.83 -0.66 12.70
C ALA A 189 3.88 -0.18 11.59
N GLY A 190 3.84 -0.91 10.47
CA GLY A 190 3.09 -0.51 9.27
C GLY A 190 3.81 0.50 8.35
N SER A 191 4.88 1.16 8.82
CA SER A 191 5.70 2.06 7.99
C SER A 191 6.77 1.31 7.17
N SER A 192 7.49 2.04 6.33
CA SER A 192 8.60 1.56 5.49
C SER A 192 9.69 2.60 5.35
N VAL A 193 10.95 2.16 5.23
CA VAL A 193 12.04 2.99 4.70
C VAL A 193 11.97 2.96 3.18
N ARG A 194 12.17 4.12 2.53
CA ARG A 194 12.29 4.25 1.07
C ARG A 194 13.72 4.65 0.71
N PHE A 195 14.18 4.13 -0.42
CA PHE A 195 15.41 4.54 -1.09
C PHE A 195 15.08 4.86 -2.56
N ASP A 196 15.27 6.11 -2.98
CA ASP A 196 15.15 6.51 -4.38
C ASP A 196 16.35 6.00 -5.22
N PRO A 197 16.27 6.00 -6.57
CA PRO A 197 17.35 5.48 -7.43
C PRO A 197 18.69 6.19 -7.18
N GLY A 198 19.72 5.45 -6.78
CA GLY A 198 21.06 5.97 -6.49
C GLY A 198 21.24 6.58 -5.10
N GLU A 199 20.21 6.62 -4.26
CA GLU A 199 20.28 7.17 -2.89
C GLU A 199 21.18 6.32 -1.99
N GLU A 200 21.94 6.99 -1.11
CA GLU A 200 22.64 6.40 0.03
C GLU A 200 22.05 6.94 1.34
N ALA A 201 21.54 6.07 2.20
CA ALA A 201 20.93 6.44 3.48
C ALA A 201 21.37 5.48 4.60
N GLU A 202 21.42 5.99 5.83
CA GLU A 202 21.63 5.15 7.02
C GLU A 202 20.30 4.63 7.57
N VAL A 203 20.26 3.35 7.89
CA VAL A 203 19.07 2.68 8.43
C VAL A 203 19.41 1.97 9.72
N GLY A 204 18.74 2.39 10.79
CA GLY A 204 18.73 1.68 12.05
C GLY A 204 17.92 0.38 11.94
N LEU A 205 18.46 -0.71 12.47
CA LEU A 205 17.85 -2.03 12.51
C LEU A 205 17.73 -2.54 13.94
N VAL A 206 16.71 -3.36 14.19
CA VAL A 206 16.44 -4.03 15.45
C VAL A 206 16.19 -5.52 15.22
N PRO A 207 16.47 -6.39 16.20
CA PRO A 207 16.31 -7.83 16.04
C PRO A 207 14.83 -8.20 15.83
N ILE A 208 14.61 -9.21 15.01
CA ILE A 208 13.34 -9.92 14.97
C ILE A 208 13.14 -10.58 16.34
N GLY A 209 11.97 -10.36 16.94
CA GLY A 209 11.60 -10.90 18.25
C GLY A 209 10.87 -12.24 18.17
N GLY A 210 10.26 -12.64 19.30
CA GLY A 210 9.50 -13.89 19.40
C GLY A 210 10.38 -15.13 19.20
N ALA A 211 9.87 -16.12 18.47
CA ALA A 211 10.58 -17.38 18.21
C ALA A 211 11.72 -17.29 17.17
N ARG A 212 11.96 -16.10 16.58
CA ARG A 212 13.04 -15.85 15.61
C ARG A 212 13.07 -16.86 14.44
N ILE A 213 11.91 -17.08 13.83
CA ILE A 213 11.73 -17.92 12.63
C ILE A 213 11.37 -17.00 11.46
N ALA A 214 12.13 -17.06 10.37
CA ALA A 214 11.89 -16.31 9.15
C ALA A 214 11.42 -17.26 8.02
N ILE A 215 10.21 -17.06 7.52
CA ILE A 215 9.56 -17.88 6.49
C ILE A 215 9.04 -16.96 5.37
N GLY A 216 9.22 -17.36 4.11
CA GLY A 216 8.83 -16.56 2.95
C GLY A 216 9.95 -15.59 2.55
N PHE A 217 9.68 -14.28 2.62
CA PHE A 217 10.59 -13.22 2.16
C PHE A 217 11.20 -13.50 0.78
N ALA A 218 12.47 -13.91 0.70
CA ALA A 218 13.14 -14.32 -0.53
C ALA A 218 13.63 -15.79 -0.51
N GLY A 219 13.21 -16.58 0.48
CA GLY A 219 13.58 -17.99 0.65
C GLY A 219 15.03 -18.23 1.05
N LEU A 220 15.75 -17.19 1.52
CA LEU A 220 17.17 -17.32 1.84
C LEU A 220 17.40 -18.03 3.19
N VAL A 221 16.41 -17.98 4.10
CA VAL A 221 16.44 -18.69 5.39
C VAL A 221 15.40 -19.81 5.44
N ASP A 222 14.11 -19.49 5.29
CA ASP A 222 12.97 -20.42 5.44
C ASP A 222 13.06 -21.35 6.66
N GLY A 223 13.37 -20.77 7.83
CA GLY A 223 13.50 -21.51 9.08
C GLY A 223 13.90 -20.66 10.29
N PRO A 224 14.30 -21.31 11.40
CA PRO A 224 14.81 -20.63 12.59
C PRO A 224 16.14 -19.92 12.30
N LEU A 225 16.21 -18.62 12.61
CA LEU A 225 17.37 -17.76 12.36
C LEU A 225 18.60 -18.20 13.18
N ASP A 226 18.37 -18.69 14.41
CA ASP A 226 19.43 -19.02 15.34
C ASP A 226 19.83 -20.52 15.30
N ALA A 227 19.40 -21.25 14.26
CA ALA A 227 19.80 -22.65 14.08
C ALA A 227 21.28 -22.79 13.69
N PRO A 228 22.00 -23.84 14.15
CA PRO A 228 23.42 -24.02 13.83
C PRO A 228 23.69 -24.02 12.32
N GLY A 229 24.57 -23.12 11.87
CA GLY A 229 24.93 -22.95 10.46
C GLY A 229 23.95 -22.14 9.60
N ALA A 230 22.75 -21.81 10.09
CA ALA A 230 21.71 -21.14 9.29
C ALA A 230 22.17 -19.77 8.72
N ARG A 231 22.90 -18.97 9.51
CA ARG A 231 23.47 -17.69 9.05
C ARG A 231 24.50 -17.85 7.93
N ALA A 232 25.36 -18.87 8.02
CA ALA A 232 26.38 -19.14 7.00
C ALA A 232 25.78 -19.71 5.71
N GLU A 233 24.80 -20.62 5.84
CA GLU A 233 23.98 -21.12 4.74
C GLU A 233 23.26 -19.98 4.00
N ALA A 234 22.59 -19.10 4.74
CA ALA A 234 21.85 -17.98 4.20
C ALA A 234 22.78 -17.00 3.47
N LEU A 235 23.92 -16.62 4.07
CA LEU A 235 24.93 -15.75 3.42
C LEU A 235 25.46 -16.37 2.11
N ARG A 236 25.73 -17.68 2.09
CA ARG A 236 26.15 -18.38 0.87
C ARG A 236 25.06 -18.35 -0.21
N ARG A 237 23.78 -18.54 0.15
CA ARG A 237 22.65 -18.42 -0.78
C ARG A 237 22.51 -17.00 -1.32
N ALA A 238 22.58 -15.98 -0.45
CA ALA A 238 22.49 -14.58 -0.85
C ALA A 238 23.59 -14.20 -1.86
N ALA A 239 24.83 -14.62 -1.60
CA ALA A 239 25.95 -14.41 -2.52
C ALA A 239 25.72 -15.14 -3.87
N ALA A 240 25.29 -16.40 -3.84
CA ALA A 240 24.98 -17.18 -5.05
C ALA A 240 23.81 -16.59 -5.87
N CYS A 241 22.84 -15.96 -5.22
CA CYS A 241 21.72 -15.25 -5.84
C CYS A 241 22.05 -13.79 -6.23
N GLY A 242 23.29 -13.33 -6.06
CA GLY A 242 23.72 -11.99 -6.48
C GLY A 242 23.14 -10.83 -5.65
N TYR A 243 22.92 -11.06 -4.35
CA TYR A 243 22.60 -9.99 -3.40
C TYR A 243 23.86 -9.16 -3.12
N LEU A 244 23.79 -7.85 -3.36
CA LEU A 244 24.90 -6.94 -3.09
C LEU A 244 25.21 -6.89 -1.59
N GLY A 245 26.51 -6.84 -1.26
CA GLY A 245 27.03 -6.89 0.11
C GLY A 245 26.91 -8.26 0.82
N ALA A 246 26.49 -9.33 0.13
CA ALA A 246 26.59 -10.69 0.65
C ALA A 246 27.99 -11.28 0.41
N VAL A 247 28.83 -11.28 1.45
CA VAL A 247 30.13 -11.94 1.43
C VAL A 247 29.98 -13.34 2.06
N PRO A 248 30.36 -14.44 1.37
CA PRO A 248 30.45 -15.75 2.00
C PRO A 248 31.47 -15.71 3.14
N PRO A 249 31.24 -16.37 4.28
CA PRO A 249 32.30 -16.56 5.25
C PRO A 249 33.48 -17.28 4.57
N GLU A 250 34.71 -16.76 4.77
CA GLU A 250 35.91 -17.45 4.30
C GLU A 250 35.94 -18.87 4.87
N ALA A 251 36.31 -19.84 4.05
CA ALA A 251 36.42 -21.21 4.51
C ALA A 251 37.58 -21.31 5.51
N ASP A 252 37.28 -21.62 6.78
CA ASP A 252 38.28 -21.89 7.81
C ASP A 252 39.33 -22.86 7.26
N GLY A 253 40.60 -22.51 7.48
CA GLY A 253 41.73 -23.02 6.69
C GLY A 253 41.77 -24.54 6.56
N ALA A 254 41.80 -25.03 5.32
CA ALA A 254 42.17 -26.40 5.03
C ALA A 254 43.60 -26.65 5.57
N PRO A 255 43.86 -27.74 6.31
CA PRO A 255 45.19 -28.04 6.78
C PRO A 255 46.11 -28.34 5.59
N GLU A 256 47.30 -27.74 5.61
CA GLU A 256 48.36 -28.05 4.65
C GLU A 256 48.72 -29.53 4.75
N THR A 257 48.49 -30.29 3.68
CA THR A 257 49.10 -31.62 3.51
C THR A 257 50.24 -31.53 2.51
N ASP A 258 51.45 -31.63 3.05
CA ASP A 258 52.70 -31.69 2.30
C ASP A 258 52.74 -32.92 1.35
N GLY A 259 53.51 -32.80 0.28
CA GLY A 259 53.26 -33.52 -0.96
C GLY A 259 53.78 -34.95 -1.06
N ALA A 260 53.22 -35.69 -2.01
CA ALA A 260 53.82 -36.89 -2.60
C ALA A 260 53.67 -36.83 -4.14
N ARG A 261 54.78 -37.06 -4.86
CA ARG A 261 54.83 -37.19 -6.32
C ARG A 261 54.85 -38.66 -6.71
N GLU A 262 54.06 -39.04 -7.72
CA GLU A 262 54.30 -40.06 -8.75
C GLU A 262 52.98 -40.23 -9.54
N ALA A 263 52.87 -40.61 -10.80
CA ALA A 263 53.65 -40.47 -12.04
C ALA A 263 52.91 -41.37 -13.07
N ASP A 264 52.51 -40.81 -14.22
CA ASP A 264 52.02 -41.45 -15.47
C ASP A 264 50.98 -42.59 -15.50
N GLY A 265 50.00 -42.47 -16.42
CA GLY A 265 49.05 -43.56 -16.71
C GLY A 265 47.84 -43.21 -17.60
N ALA A 266 48.03 -42.63 -18.78
CA ALA A 266 47.00 -42.53 -19.85
C ALA A 266 47.05 -43.79 -20.76
N PRO A 267 46.08 -44.09 -21.68
CA PRO A 267 45.06 -43.18 -22.25
C PRO A 267 43.65 -43.78 -22.56
N ALA A 268 42.85 -42.97 -23.29
CA ALA A 268 41.66 -43.31 -24.11
C ALA A 268 40.32 -43.58 -23.39
N SER A 269 39.14 -43.21 -23.92
CA SER A 269 38.77 -42.28 -25.02
C SER A 269 37.24 -42.09 -25.11
N ALA A 270 36.80 -41.04 -25.82
CA ALA A 270 35.50 -40.85 -26.48
C ALA A 270 34.30 -40.27 -25.70
N ASP A 271 33.61 -39.36 -26.41
CA ASP A 271 32.20 -38.93 -26.35
C ASP A 271 31.60 -38.35 -25.04
N ALA A 272 30.67 -37.39 -25.08
CA ALA A 272 30.31 -36.39 -26.10
C ALA A 272 29.48 -35.29 -25.39
N ALA A 273 29.52 -34.05 -25.88
CA ALA A 273 28.67 -32.97 -25.36
C ALA A 273 27.23 -33.08 -25.89
N PRO A 274 26.24 -32.60 -25.12
CA PRO A 274 25.01 -32.06 -25.71
C PRO A 274 24.82 -30.58 -25.37
N ASP A 275 24.66 -29.77 -26.41
CA ASP A 275 24.10 -28.41 -26.36
C ASP A 275 22.56 -28.51 -26.51
N PRO A 276 21.73 -27.59 -25.95
CA PRO A 276 20.29 -27.81 -25.86
C PRO A 276 19.47 -27.08 -26.94
N ALA A 277 18.61 -27.79 -27.68
CA ALA A 277 17.49 -27.18 -28.40
C ALA A 277 16.34 -28.16 -28.74
N ALA A 278 15.12 -27.71 -28.42
CA ALA A 278 13.78 -28.00 -28.95
C ALA A 278 13.52 -29.15 -29.97
N ALA A 279 12.44 -29.90 -29.73
CA ALA A 279 11.34 -30.06 -30.71
C ALA A 279 10.03 -30.55 -30.05
N ASP A 280 8.90 -30.09 -30.60
CA ASP A 280 7.52 -30.37 -30.20
C ASP A 280 7.02 -31.82 -30.34
N GLY A 281 6.08 -32.18 -29.45
CA GLY A 281 4.72 -32.65 -29.80
C GLY A 281 4.48 -34.01 -30.46
N VAL A 282 3.43 -34.73 -30.00
CA VAL A 282 2.11 -34.84 -30.68
C VAL A 282 1.23 -36.01 -30.13
N SER A 283 -0.04 -35.70 -29.87
CA SER A 283 -1.27 -36.53 -29.79
C SER A 283 -1.40 -37.77 -28.86
N GLY A 284 -2.56 -37.85 -28.20
CA GLY A 284 -3.18 -39.11 -27.72
C GLY A 284 -4.06 -39.81 -28.78
N PRO A 285 -4.90 -40.78 -28.39
CA PRO A 285 -6.38 -40.58 -28.37
C PRO A 285 -7.01 -41.11 -27.05
N ALA A 286 -8.24 -40.81 -26.58
CA ALA A 286 -9.54 -40.33 -27.10
C ALA A 286 -10.66 -41.41 -27.18
N ALA A 287 -11.93 -40.96 -27.03
CA ALA A 287 -13.22 -41.68 -27.01
C ALA A 287 -13.61 -42.44 -25.70
N GLY A 288 -14.87 -42.43 -25.23
CA GLY A 288 -16.08 -41.71 -25.69
C GLY A 288 -17.27 -41.83 -24.70
N GLY A 289 -18.10 -40.79 -24.54
CA GLY A 289 -19.55 -40.79 -24.84
C GLY A 289 -20.41 -40.66 -23.55
N GLU A 290 -21.75 -40.64 -23.50
CA GLU A 290 -22.90 -40.23 -24.36
C GLU A 290 -24.21 -40.60 -23.60
N GLU A 291 -25.40 -39.97 -23.67
CA GLU A 291 -25.92 -38.67 -24.18
C GLU A 291 -27.25 -38.39 -23.40
N GLY A 292 -27.72 -37.14 -23.32
CA GLY A 292 -29.14 -36.81 -23.20
C GLY A 292 -29.55 -35.93 -22.00
N ALA A 293 -30.53 -35.02 -22.07
CA ALA A 293 -31.17 -34.26 -23.14
C ALA A 293 -32.27 -33.39 -22.47
N ARG A 294 -32.27 -32.07 -22.73
CA ARG A 294 -33.40 -31.09 -22.77
C ARG A 294 -34.61 -31.25 -21.81
N GLY A 295 -34.99 -30.17 -21.12
CA GLY A 295 -36.41 -29.97 -20.79
C GLY A 295 -36.84 -28.87 -19.78
N SER A 296 -37.29 -27.73 -20.32
CA SER A 296 -38.43 -26.91 -19.83
C SER A 296 -38.42 -26.18 -18.46
N SER A 297 -38.90 -24.93 -18.52
CA SER A 297 -39.39 -24.07 -17.43
C SER A 297 -40.26 -22.97 -18.09
N PRO A 298 -41.22 -22.27 -17.43
CA PRO A 298 -42.00 -22.56 -16.20
C PRO A 298 -43.53 -22.43 -16.41
N ALA A 299 -44.35 -22.69 -15.38
CA ALA A 299 -45.74 -22.19 -15.26
C ALA A 299 -46.22 -22.08 -13.78
N PRO A 300 -47.13 -21.14 -13.43
CA PRO A 300 -47.50 -20.83 -12.03
C PRO A 300 -48.84 -21.43 -11.56
N GLY A 301 -49.11 -21.44 -10.24
CA GLY A 301 -50.37 -21.94 -9.67
C GLY A 301 -50.74 -21.46 -8.26
N LYS A 302 -51.66 -20.47 -8.21
CA LYS A 302 -52.76 -20.22 -7.25
C LYS A 302 -52.60 -20.35 -5.71
N GLU A 303 -52.81 -19.19 -5.06
CA GLU A 303 -53.83 -18.87 -4.02
C GLU A 303 -54.23 -19.83 -2.87
N SER A 304 -54.54 -19.17 -1.74
CA SER A 304 -55.49 -19.53 -0.66
C SER A 304 -55.01 -20.39 0.52
N ARG A 305 -54.54 -19.72 1.58
CA ARG A 305 -55.37 -19.46 2.78
C ARG A 305 -54.82 -18.32 3.64
#